data_AF-A0A0M2UX55-F1
#
_entry.id   AF-A0A0M2UX55-F1
#
_cell.length_a   1.000
_cell.length_b   1.000
_cell.length_c   1.000
_cell.angle_alpha   90.00
_cell.angle_beta   90.00
_cell.angle_gamma   90.00
#
_symmetry.space_group_name_H-M   'P 1'
#
loop_
_entity.id
_entity.type
_entity.pdbx_description
1 polymer ?
#
loop_
_entity_poly.entity_id
_entity_poly.type
_entity_poly.pdbx_seq_one_letter_code
_entity_poly.pdbx_strand_id
1 'polypeptide(L)'
;MKQKIYPDLHGIDAWDQNNYGRVVVHSMNSAQFFEITGIQPPPSPIDAKTYTKHGLPWFDLYDETKGTVAPSDLLSKVKTITERDKERGGHAEGNQSIDVSEKHIKKIRPDNERKKE
;
A
#
# COMPACT_ATOMS: atom_id res chain seq x y z
N MET A 1 -0.68 -0.95 -7.45
CA MET A 1 -0.18 -1.34 -6.11
C MET A 1 -0.27 -2.86 -6.00
N LYS A 2 0.82 -3.55 -5.61
CA LYS A 2 0.85 -5.01 -5.46
C LYS A 2 0.90 -5.34 -3.97
N GLN A 3 -0.15 -5.96 -3.45
CA GLN A 3 -0.18 -6.43 -2.07
C GLN A 3 0.42 -7.84 -1.99
N LYS A 4 1.22 -8.10 -0.96
CA LYS A 4 1.70 -9.44 -0.60
C LYS A 4 1.29 -9.74 0.84
N ILE A 5 0.84 -10.95 1.10
CA ILE A 5 0.51 -11.46 2.43
C ILE A 5 1.47 -12.60 2.72
N TYR A 6 2.21 -12.54 3.82
CA TYR A 6 3.18 -13.57 4.18
C TYR A 6 2.60 -14.53 5.21
N PRO A 7 2.92 -15.83 5.13
CA PRO A 7 2.66 -16.73 6.23
C PRO A 7 3.51 -16.30 7.45
N ASP A 8 2.90 -16.39 8.63
CA ASP A 8 3.63 -16.25 9.88
C ASP A 8 4.56 -17.46 10.08
N LEU A 9 5.81 -17.20 10.48
CA LEU A 9 6.84 -18.22 10.71
C LEU A 9 6.63 -18.98 12.02
N HIS A 10 5.92 -18.39 12.98
CA HIS A 10 5.84 -18.92 14.35
C HIS A 10 4.56 -19.73 14.61
N GLY A 11 3.56 -19.66 13.73
CA GLY A 11 2.28 -20.35 13.89
C GLY A 11 1.41 -19.75 14.99
N ILE A 12 0.12 -20.09 15.02
CA ILE A 12 -0.84 -19.46 15.94
C ILE A 12 -0.52 -19.74 17.42
N ASP A 13 0.05 -20.91 17.70
CA ASP A 13 0.37 -21.38 19.06
C ASP A 13 1.54 -20.61 19.71
N ALA A 14 2.31 -19.85 18.91
CA ALA A 14 3.37 -19.00 19.44
C ALA A 14 2.84 -17.72 20.11
N TRP A 15 1.58 -17.35 19.85
CA TRP A 15 0.98 -16.11 20.33
C TRP A 15 -0.04 -16.38 21.43
N ASP A 16 0.10 -15.70 22.58
CA ASP A 16 -0.89 -15.76 23.67
C ASP A 16 -2.20 -15.06 23.24
N GLN A 17 -3.19 -15.86 22.86
CA GLN A 17 -4.50 -15.39 22.41
C GLN A 17 -5.31 -14.69 23.51
N ASN A 18 -4.97 -14.88 24.79
CA ASN A 18 -5.65 -14.26 25.92
C ASN A 18 -5.05 -12.92 26.32
N ASN A 19 -3.84 -12.59 25.84
CA ASN A 19 -3.14 -11.35 26.14
C ASN A 19 -2.96 -10.50 24.88
N TYR A 20 -4.00 -9.73 24.54
CA TYR A 20 -3.99 -8.86 23.36
C TYR A 20 -4.36 -7.42 23.72
N GLY A 21 -3.87 -6.48 22.89
CA GLY A 21 -4.28 -5.08 22.89
C GLY A 21 -4.97 -4.72 21.57
N ARG A 22 -5.86 -3.73 21.60
CA ARG A 22 -6.48 -3.19 20.38
C ARG A 22 -6.13 -1.72 20.25
N VAL A 23 -5.63 -1.34 19.08
CA VAL A 23 -5.45 0.06 18.69
C VAL A 23 -6.36 0.38 17.51
N VAL A 24 -6.87 1.61 17.48
CA VAL A 24 -7.65 2.11 16.35
C VAL A 24 -6.81 3.17 15.66
N VAL A 25 -6.46 2.91 14.39
CA VAL A 25 -5.67 3.83 13.57
C VAL A 25 -6.59 4.47 12.54
N HIS A 26 -6.69 5.80 12.57
CA HIS A 26 -7.37 6.57 11.55
C HIS A 26 -6.33 7.17 10.61
N SER A 27 -6.27 6.65 9.38
CA SER A 27 -5.52 7.28 8.30
C SER A 27 -6.46 8.21 7.54
N MET A 28 -6.02 9.44 7.29
CA MET A 28 -6.80 10.48 6.62
C MET A 28 -6.00 11.01 5.43
N ASN A 29 -6.66 11.18 4.28
CA ASN A 29 -6.05 11.86 3.14
C ASN A 29 -6.06 13.39 3.34
N SER A 30 -5.44 14.13 2.43
CA SER A 30 -5.32 15.59 2.51
C SER A 30 -6.67 16.31 2.49
N ALA A 31 -7.66 15.81 1.75
CA ALA A 31 -9.00 16.39 1.72
C ALA A 31 -9.71 16.23 3.08
N GLN A 32 -9.67 15.03 3.66
CA GLN A 32 -10.22 14.74 4.99
C GLN A 32 -9.51 15.54 6.09
N PHE A 33 -8.18 15.72 5.98
CA PHE A 33 -7.44 16.57 6.91
C PHE A 33 -7.96 18.01 6.90
N PHE A 34 -8.20 18.60 5.72
CA PHE A 34 -8.77 19.93 5.60
C PHE A 34 -10.17 20.02 6.21
N GLU A 35 -11.05 19.06 5.89
CA GLU A 35 -12.43 19.02 6.41
C GLU A 35 -12.46 18.99 7.94
N ILE A 36 -11.54 18.28 8.58
CA ILE A 36 -11.48 18.11 10.03
C ILE A 36 -10.82 19.30 10.72
N THR A 37 -9.72 19.81 10.16
CA THR A 37 -8.86 20.79 10.84
C THR A 37 -9.09 22.23 10.39
N GLY A 38 -9.67 22.44 9.21
CA GLY A 38 -9.72 23.74 8.53
C GLY A 38 -8.37 24.24 8.03
N ILE A 39 -7.28 23.50 8.25
CA ILE A 39 -5.93 23.88 7.84
C ILE A 39 -5.68 23.37 6.43
N GLN A 40 -5.36 24.28 5.51
CA GLN A 40 -5.03 23.92 4.14
C GLN A 40 -3.82 22.97 4.12
N PRO A 41 -3.95 21.73 3.61
CA PRO A 41 -2.80 20.86 3.45
C PRO A 41 -1.81 21.49 2.47
N PRO A 42 -0.50 21.27 2.64
CA PRO A 42 0.46 21.72 1.65
C PRO A 42 0.08 21.13 0.28
N PRO A 43 0.22 21.91 -0.82
CA PRO A 43 -0.08 21.40 -2.15
C PRO A 43 0.80 20.19 -2.43
N SER A 44 0.22 19.13 -3.01
CA SER A 44 1.01 17.98 -3.43
C SER A 44 2.01 18.45 -4.50
N PRO A 45 3.33 18.33 -4.28
CA PRO A 45 4.31 18.84 -5.24
C PRO A 45 4.30 18.04 -6.56
N ILE A 46 3.86 16.78 -6.51
CA ILE A 46 3.81 15.89 -7.67
C ILE A 46 2.78 14.76 -7.43
N ASP A 47 2.15 14.25 -8.48
CA ASP A 47 1.34 13.02 -8.43
C ASP A 47 2.11 11.82 -9.00
N ALA A 48 1.63 10.60 -8.75
CA ALA A 48 2.29 9.37 -9.21
C ALA A 48 2.46 9.31 -10.74
N LYS A 49 1.50 9.86 -11.48
CA LYS A 49 1.54 9.92 -12.96
C LYS A 49 2.65 10.83 -13.44
N THR A 50 2.78 12.01 -12.85
CA THR A 50 3.80 13.02 -13.15
C THR A 50 5.17 12.49 -12.75
N TYR A 51 5.30 11.88 -11.56
CA TYR A 51 6.52 11.20 -11.11
C TYR A 51 7.02 10.18 -12.14
N THR A 52 6.10 9.33 -12.63
CA THR A 52 6.39 8.31 -13.66
C THR A 52 6.73 8.93 -15.01
N LYS A 53 5.99 9.97 -15.44
CA LYS A 53 6.23 10.69 -16.70
C LYS A 53 7.62 11.33 -16.74
N HIS A 54 8.12 11.80 -15.61
CA HIS A 54 9.47 12.38 -15.49
C HIS A 54 10.58 11.32 -15.39
N GLY A 55 10.26 10.03 -15.48
CA GLY A 55 11.25 8.95 -15.44
C GLY A 55 11.95 8.82 -14.09
N LEU A 56 11.33 9.32 -13.01
CA LEU A 56 11.87 9.18 -11.66
C LEU A 56 11.77 7.71 -11.20
N PRO A 57 12.74 7.23 -10.40
CA PRO A 57 12.82 5.83 -10.05
C PRO A 57 11.71 5.42 -9.08
N TRP A 58 11.00 4.36 -9.43
CA TRP A 58 10.20 3.58 -8.49
C TRP A 58 11.10 2.60 -7.75
N PHE A 59 10.64 2.11 -6.61
CA PHE A 59 11.40 1.16 -5.80
C PHE A 59 10.53 -0.02 -5.41
N ASP A 60 11.08 -1.22 -5.58
CA ASP A 60 10.46 -2.44 -5.08
C ASP A 60 10.80 -2.64 -3.60
N LEU A 61 9.90 -3.30 -2.89
CA LEU A 61 10.18 -3.81 -1.55
C LEU A 61 11.15 -4.99 -1.64
N TYR A 62 12.06 -5.07 -0.67
CA TYR A 62 13.09 -6.12 -0.51
C TYR A 62 12.49 -7.46 -0.06
N ASP A 63 11.51 -7.94 -0.80
CA ASP A 63 10.71 -9.10 -0.45
C ASP A 63 10.53 -10.05 -1.66
N GLU A 64 11.44 -9.98 -2.62
CA GLU A 64 11.40 -10.79 -3.84
C GLU A 64 11.46 -12.29 -3.54
N THR A 65 12.14 -12.67 -2.45
CA THR A 65 12.27 -14.06 -2.00
C THR A 65 11.06 -14.54 -1.18
N LYS A 66 10.18 -13.63 -0.75
CA LYS A 66 9.03 -13.98 0.08
C LYS A 66 7.83 -14.30 -0.80
N GLY A 67 7.35 -15.54 -0.71
CA GLY A 67 6.10 -15.96 -1.33
C GLY A 67 4.89 -15.27 -0.70
N THR A 68 3.88 -14.96 -1.50
CA THR A 68 2.58 -14.49 -0.97
C THR A 68 1.64 -15.67 -0.78
N VAL A 69 0.74 -15.56 0.19
CA VAL A 69 -0.41 -16.48 0.33
C VAL A 69 -1.26 -16.41 -0.94
N ALA A 70 -1.76 -17.57 -1.37
CA ALA A 70 -2.62 -17.68 -2.55
C ALA A 70 -3.93 -16.89 -2.36
N PRO A 71 -4.45 -16.26 -3.43
CA PRO A 71 -5.73 -15.54 -3.35
C PRO A 71 -6.88 -16.49 -3.00
N SER A 72 -7.86 -15.98 -2.24
CA SER A 72 -9.04 -16.75 -1.85
C SER A 72 -10.15 -16.61 -2.88
N ASP A 73 -10.68 -17.73 -3.35
CA ASP A 73 -11.85 -17.76 -4.24
C ASP A 73 -13.09 -17.13 -3.58
N LEU A 74 -13.25 -17.28 -2.26
CA LEU A 74 -14.37 -16.68 -1.53
C LEU A 74 -14.27 -15.14 -1.53
N LEU A 75 -13.08 -14.60 -1.26
CA LEU A 75 -12.86 -13.15 -1.18
C LEU A 75 -12.81 -12.47 -2.55
N SER A 76 -12.59 -13.23 -3.63
CA SER A 76 -12.63 -12.70 -5.00
C SER A 76 -13.98 -12.06 -5.37
N LYS A 77 -15.06 -12.39 -4.64
CA LYS A 77 -16.42 -11.89 -4.84
C LYS A 77 -16.71 -10.60 -4.06
N VAL A 78 -15.79 -10.13 -3.23
CA VAL A 78 -15.95 -8.90 -2.44
C VAL A 78 -15.82 -7.69 -3.35
N LYS A 79 -16.77 -6.76 -3.27
CA LYS A 79 -16.73 -5.50 -4.01
C LYS A 79 -15.55 -4.65 -3.57
N THR A 80 -14.86 -4.06 -4.54
CA THR A 80 -13.82 -3.07 -4.34
C THR A 80 -14.38 -1.79 -3.71
N ILE A 81 -13.51 -1.00 -3.07
CA ILE A 81 -13.89 0.32 -2.53
C ILE A 81 -14.43 1.22 -3.63
N THR A 82 -13.81 1.21 -4.82
CA THR A 82 -14.26 2.00 -5.97
C THR A 82 -15.69 1.63 -6.41
N GLU A 83 -16.06 0.35 -6.40
CA GLU A 83 -17.43 -0.08 -6.70
C GLU A 83 -18.40 0.38 -5.62
N ARG A 84 -18.01 0.28 -4.35
CA ARG A 84 -18.82 0.73 -3.21
C ARG A 84 -19.04 2.24 -3.21
N ASP A 85 -18.03 3.02 -3.58
CA ASP A 85 -18.13 4.48 -3.64
C ASP A 85 -19.09 4.91 -4.74
N LYS A 86 -19.03 4.27 -5.92
CA LYS A 86 -19.99 4.49 -7.00
C LYS A 86 -21.44 4.22 -6.57
N GLU A 87 -21.69 3.15 -5.82
CA GLU A 87 -23.02 2.84 -5.29
C GLU A 87 -23.54 3.91 -4.32
N ARG A 88 -22.64 4.59 -3.62
CA ARG A 88 -22.95 5.63 -2.62
C ARG A 88 -22.96 7.05 -3.21
N GLY A 89 -22.76 7.20 -4.52
CA GLY A 89 -22.64 8.50 -5.18
C GLY A 89 -21.34 9.23 -4.89
N GLY A 90 -20.33 8.54 -4.34
CA GLY A 90 -18.99 9.06 -4.11
C GLY A 90 -18.10 8.96 -5.34
N HIS A 91 -17.08 9.82 -5.41
CA HIS A 91 -16.05 9.79 -6.43
C HIS A 91 -14.70 9.44 -5.80
N ALA A 92 -14.14 8.29 -6.20
CA ALA A 92 -12.77 7.90 -5.85
C ALA A 92 -11.76 8.64 -6.76
N GLU A 93 -11.67 9.97 -6.64
CA GLU A 93 -10.65 10.74 -7.35
C GLU A 93 -9.25 10.49 -6.75
N GLY A 94 -8.24 10.38 -7.61
CA GLY A 94 -6.84 10.23 -7.19
C GLY A 94 -6.33 8.80 -6.94
N ASN A 95 -7.21 7.79 -6.87
CA ASN A 95 -6.82 6.38 -6.62
C ASN A 95 -6.59 5.55 -7.91
N GLN A 96 -6.24 6.21 -9.02
CA GLN A 96 -5.97 5.50 -10.28
C GLN A 96 -4.65 4.74 -10.17
N SER A 97 -4.70 3.43 -10.46
CA SER A 97 -3.48 2.65 -10.60
C SER A 97 -2.71 3.12 -11.83
N ILE A 98 -1.42 3.35 -11.66
CA ILE A 98 -0.48 3.58 -12.76
C ILE A 98 0.26 2.28 -13.06
N ASP A 99 0.45 2.00 -14.35
CA ASP A 99 1.34 0.93 -14.78
C ASP A 99 2.76 1.51 -14.89
N VAL A 100 3.70 0.88 -14.20
CA VAL A 100 5.09 1.32 -14.13
C VAL A 100 5.95 0.28 -14.82
N SER A 101 6.63 0.69 -15.89
CA SER A 101 7.58 -0.19 -16.57
C SER A 101 8.68 -0.66 -15.61
N GLU A 102 9.01 -1.96 -15.66
CA GLU A 102 10.09 -2.55 -14.85
C GLU A 102 11.43 -1.81 -14.98
N LYS A 103 11.70 -1.17 -16.12
CA LYS A 103 12.91 -0.37 -16.36
C LYS A 103 13.03 0.82 -15.41
N HIS A 104 11.92 1.32 -14.87
CA HIS A 104 11.89 2.42 -13.92
C HIS A 104 11.88 1.95 -12.46
N ILE A 105 11.81 0.64 -12.21
CA ILE A 105 11.78 0.07 -10.87
C ILE A 105 13.20 -0.33 -10.45
N LYS A 106 13.74 0.37 -9.46
CA LYS A 106 15.02 0.04 -8.84
C LYS A 106 14.78 -0.96 -7.71
N LYS A 107 15.40 -2.13 -7.82
CA LYS A 107 15.54 -3.06 -6.70
C LYS A 107 16.70 -2.62 -5.86
N ILE A 108 16.45 -2.24 -4.63
CA ILE A 108 17.51 -1.96 -3.66
C ILE A 108 17.81 -3.28 -2.93
N ARG A 109 18.99 -3.46 -2.30
CA ARG A 109 19.29 -4.58 -1.37
C ARG A 109 19.36 -4.15 0.11
N PRO A 110 19.02 -5.01 1.09
CA PRO A 110 19.14 -4.70 2.51
C PRO A 110 20.58 -4.31 2.87
N ASP A 111 20.76 -3.43 3.87
CA ASP A 111 22.07 -2.87 4.25
C ASP A 111 23.12 -3.92 4.65
N ASN A 112 22.67 -5.06 5.17
CA ASN A 112 23.54 -6.18 5.57
C ASN A 112 24.26 -6.85 4.39
N GLU A 113 23.81 -6.63 3.15
CA GLU A 113 24.45 -7.14 1.93
C GLU A 113 25.26 -6.07 1.18
N ARG A 114 25.14 -4.79 1.55
CA ARG A 114 25.85 -3.68 0.89
C ARG A 114 27.31 -3.51 1.32
N LYS A 115 27.73 -4.14 2.42
CA LYS A 115 29.11 -4.08 2.96
C LYS A 115 30.06 -5.16 2.44
N LYS A 116 29.68 -5.90 1.39
CA LYS A 116 30.50 -7.01 0.83
C LYS A 116 31.18 -6.69 -0.51
N GLU A 117 31.14 -5.45 -0.97
CA GLU A 117 31.92 -4.97 -2.13
C GLU A 117 33.06 -4.04 -1.69
#